data_AF-K7YQH2-F1
#
_entry.id   AF-K7YQH2-F1
#
_cell.length_a   1.000
_cell.length_b   1.000
_cell.length_c   1.000
_cell.angle_alpha   90.00
_cell.angle_beta   90.00
_cell.angle_gamma   90.00
#
_symmetry.space_group_name_H-M   'P 1'
#
loop_
_entity.id
_entity.type
_entity.pdbx_description
1 polymer ?
#
loop_
_entity_poly.entity_id
_entity_poly.type
_entity_poly.pdbx_seq_one_letter_code
_entity_poly.pdbx_strand_id
1 'polypeptide(L)'
;MKQSKLLFASSFLSFILLNGVGCAFKKADKKDAKQSTTAEEVVTEIERVKQEALKKQTIKLEDFDFEVHEGKTANQYSVSIHYPTIEGLVVYIALESNIPNLHSGIVLDAEGGKKLKFTITAYNSAGVLVLNATKLIEVPLDIVVSGLYPLQKDLNLKIGRLYLNEDSVLKTNGYLLSIEANQILVGRNSRILNFDQNDIWTSSAQQSGGSISIRAKKASGYLIINLQGAKGKNGRSGTEIEHTRGLSSARNGFDGDPGEWDGDEDCTEDRFSGQQRCGVINIRCTNQPSNGEDGENGANGQDGEAGVRGGDSGSLFVQIKDDSYFTLNVSVMPGTGGLGGAGAPGKPGGKGGAPGTLDQQKVCKPAQKGKDGQSGKPGRDGENGSPGNLGTIELNGLKNSIIQ
;
A
#
# COMPACT_ATOMS: atom_id res chain seq x y z
N MET A 1 34.85 27.97 21.43
CA MET A 1 34.04 28.47 22.57
C MET A 1 34.40 27.66 23.81
N LYS A 2 34.32 28.31 24.98
CA LYS A 2 35.12 28.04 26.19
C LYS A 2 34.91 26.66 26.81
N GLN A 3 36.01 25.94 27.04
CA GLN A 3 36.08 24.81 27.96
C GLN A 3 36.01 25.32 29.41
N SER A 4 35.04 24.82 30.17
CA SER A 4 34.91 25.06 31.60
C SER A 4 35.45 23.84 32.34
N LYS A 5 36.69 23.96 32.84
CA LYS A 5 37.26 23.06 33.85
C LYS A 5 36.65 23.42 35.21
N LEU A 6 35.82 22.54 35.75
CA LEU A 6 35.31 22.62 37.12
C LEU A 6 36.08 21.56 37.94
N LEU A 7 37.08 22.03 38.67
CA LEU A 7 37.75 21.29 39.75
C LEU A 7 36.78 21.19 40.93
N PHE A 8 36.40 19.97 41.32
CA PHE A 8 35.86 19.72 42.65
C PHE A 8 36.77 18.72 43.37
N ALA A 9 37.52 19.27 44.32
CA ALA A 9 38.18 18.54 45.39
C ALA A 9 37.19 18.38 46.55
N SER A 10 37.00 17.15 47.01
CA SER A 10 36.37 16.74 48.28
C SER A 10 36.56 15.23 48.33
N SER A 11 37.58 14.66 48.99
CA SER A 11 37.69 14.45 50.44
C SER A 11 36.44 13.77 51.03
N PHE A 12 36.65 12.84 51.99
CA PHE A 12 35.77 11.75 52.46
C PHE A 12 35.97 10.45 51.64
N LEU A 13 36.35 9.28 52.16
CA LEU A 13 36.35 8.77 53.53
C LEU A 13 37.34 7.58 53.61
N SER A 14 38.54 7.79 54.15
CA SER A 14 39.39 6.71 54.68
C SER A 14 39.09 6.58 56.17
N PHE A 15 38.30 5.57 56.57
CA PHE A 15 38.11 5.24 57.97
C PHE A 15 37.80 3.76 58.16
N ILE A 16 38.78 2.89 57.90
CA ILE A 16 38.89 1.60 58.58
C ILE A 16 40.39 1.40 58.84
N LEU A 17 40.70 0.98 60.07
CA LEU A 17 42.01 0.70 60.69
C LEU A 17 42.50 1.80 61.64
N LEU A 18 42.68 1.37 62.90
CA LEU A 18 43.26 2.05 64.08
C LEU A 18 42.26 2.61 65.11
N ASN A 19 41.51 1.71 65.75
CA ASN A 19 41.24 1.87 67.18
C ASN A 19 42.36 1.18 67.97
N GLY A 20 43.43 1.94 68.17
CA GLY A 20 44.47 1.64 69.14
C GLY A 20 43.97 1.88 70.57
N VAL A 21 43.77 0.78 71.29
CA VAL A 21 44.26 0.53 72.65
C VAL A 21 44.49 1.75 73.57
N GLY A 22 43.50 2.07 74.39
CA GLY A 22 43.67 2.80 75.66
C GLY A 22 43.47 1.85 76.84
N CYS A 23 44.52 1.13 77.23
CA CYS A 23 44.53 0.25 78.40
C CYS A 23 44.52 1.08 79.71
N ALA A 24 43.41 1.07 80.44
CA ALA A 24 43.40 1.30 81.89
C ALA A 24 43.41 -0.07 82.58
N PHE A 25 44.59 -0.51 83.04
CA PHE A 25 44.77 -1.77 83.78
C PHE A 25 44.17 -1.66 85.19
N LYS A 26 43.01 -2.29 85.38
CA LYS A 26 42.52 -2.68 86.70
C LYS A 26 42.93 -4.14 86.93
N LYS A 27 43.93 -4.37 87.77
CA LYS A 27 44.31 -5.71 88.26
C LYS A 27 43.16 -6.24 89.11
N ALA A 28 42.48 -7.26 88.60
CA ALA A 28 41.67 -8.16 89.39
C ALA A 28 42.05 -9.58 88.96
N ASP A 29 42.66 -10.30 89.88
CA ASP A 29 42.98 -11.71 89.77
C ASP A 29 41.71 -12.51 89.53
N LYS A 30 41.57 -13.10 88.34
CA LYS A 30 40.77 -14.30 88.12
C LYS A 30 41.39 -15.11 86.99
N LYS A 31 41.74 -16.35 87.34
CA LYS A 31 42.08 -17.44 86.43
C LYS A 31 40.85 -17.77 85.61
N ASP A 32 40.63 -17.07 84.49
CA ASP A 32 39.73 -17.53 83.45
C ASP A 32 40.56 -17.76 82.19
N ALA A 33 40.67 -19.04 81.83
CA ALA A 33 41.37 -19.50 80.65
C ALA A 33 40.78 -18.78 79.42
N LYS A 34 41.61 -17.96 78.76
CA LYS A 34 41.31 -17.44 77.44
C LYS A 34 41.17 -18.65 76.50
N GLN A 35 39.94 -19.12 76.32
CA GLN A 35 39.57 -19.95 75.18
C GLN A 35 39.94 -19.16 73.93
N SER A 36 41.06 -19.54 73.32
CA SER A 36 41.42 -19.06 71.99
C SER A 36 40.33 -19.63 71.09
N THR A 37 39.38 -18.78 70.70
CA THR A 37 38.40 -19.10 69.67
C THR A 37 39.20 -19.57 68.47
N THR A 38 39.03 -20.84 68.11
CA THR A 38 39.82 -21.39 67.01
C THR A 38 39.39 -20.69 65.72
N ALA A 39 40.28 -20.60 64.74
CA ALA A 39 39.94 -20.00 63.44
C ALA A 39 38.67 -20.66 62.83
N GLU A 40 38.43 -21.93 63.15
CA GLU A 40 37.25 -22.70 62.73
C GLU A 40 35.94 -22.18 63.37
N GLU A 41 35.95 -21.82 64.66
CA GLU A 41 34.76 -21.26 65.32
C GLU A 41 34.37 -19.90 64.72
N VAL A 42 35.37 -19.08 64.35
CA VAL A 42 35.14 -17.79 63.68
C VAL A 42 34.56 -18.00 62.27
N VAL A 43 35.09 -18.96 61.51
CA VAL A 43 34.56 -19.30 60.17
C VAL A 43 33.11 -19.80 60.27
N THR A 44 32.83 -20.69 61.22
CA THR A 44 31.49 -21.26 61.42
C THR A 44 30.46 -20.20 61.78
N GLU A 45 30.82 -19.25 62.66
CA GLU A 45 29.91 -18.16 63.02
C GLU A 45 29.68 -17.17 61.86
N ILE A 46 30.71 -16.88 61.05
CA ILE A 46 30.56 -16.08 59.82
C ILE A 46 29.60 -16.77 58.84
N GLU A 47 29.72 -18.08 58.65
CA GLU A 47 28.81 -18.84 57.79
C GLU A 47 27.38 -18.85 58.33
N ARG A 48 27.19 -19.02 59.64
CA ARG A 48 25.86 -18.97 60.28
C ARG A 48 25.20 -17.60 60.08
N VAL A 49 25.91 -16.51 60.34
CA VAL A 49 25.40 -15.14 60.15
C VAL A 49 25.06 -14.89 58.68
N LYS A 50 25.88 -15.35 57.73
CA LYS A 50 25.58 -15.28 56.29
C LYS A 50 24.29 -16.03 55.92
N GLN A 51 24.10 -17.24 56.45
CA GLN A 51 22.91 -18.06 56.19
C GLN A 51 21.63 -17.46 56.80
N GLU A 52 21.70 -16.89 57.99
CA GLU A 52 20.56 -16.20 58.61
C GLU A 52 20.22 -14.89 57.90
N ALA A 53 21.22 -14.14 57.42
CA ALA A 53 21.02 -12.96 56.60
C ALA A 53 20.36 -13.29 55.25
N LEU A 54 20.74 -14.41 54.61
CA LEU A 54 20.12 -14.92 53.39
C LEU A 54 18.63 -15.26 53.57
N LYS A 55 18.25 -15.84 54.72
CA LYS A 55 16.85 -16.19 55.00
C LYS A 55 15.95 -14.98 55.25
N LYS A 56 16.52 -13.86 55.70
CA LYS A 56 15.75 -12.66 56.08
C LYS A 56 15.53 -11.66 54.95
N GLN A 57 16.33 -11.71 53.88
CA GLN A 57 16.22 -10.78 52.74
C GLN A 57 16.27 -11.53 51.42
N THR A 58 15.10 -11.82 50.87
CA THR A 58 14.94 -12.28 49.48
C THR A 58 14.41 -11.13 48.65
N ILE A 59 15.22 -10.67 47.69
CA ILE A 59 14.78 -9.77 46.62
C ILE A 59 14.73 -10.56 45.33
N LYS A 60 13.69 -10.36 44.54
CA LYS A 60 13.50 -11.02 43.24
C LYS A 60 13.53 -10.00 42.12
N LEU A 61 13.66 -10.49 40.89
CA LEU A 61 13.63 -9.63 39.70
C LEU A 61 12.29 -8.91 39.54
N GLU A 62 11.19 -9.54 39.98
CA GLU A 62 9.84 -8.99 39.89
C GLU A 62 9.62 -7.79 40.82
N ASP A 63 10.49 -7.61 41.82
CA ASP A 63 10.47 -6.43 42.69
C ASP A 63 11.06 -5.18 41.99
N PHE A 64 11.60 -5.34 40.79
CA PHE A 64 12.10 -4.25 39.96
C PHE A 64 11.07 -3.87 38.92
N ASP A 65 10.64 -2.61 38.96
CA ASP A 65 9.76 -2.03 37.97
C ASP A 65 10.57 -1.25 36.93
N PHE A 66 10.29 -1.52 35.66
CA PHE A 66 10.96 -0.93 34.51
C PHE A 66 9.93 -0.18 33.69
N GLU A 67 9.97 1.14 33.77
CA GLU A 67 9.06 1.99 33.01
C GLU A 67 9.82 2.67 31.88
N VAL A 68 9.22 2.65 30.68
CA VAL A 68 9.74 3.36 29.52
C VAL A 68 8.93 4.64 29.35
N HIS A 69 9.61 5.77 29.49
CA HIS A 69 9.04 7.11 29.35
C HIS A 69 9.36 7.69 27.98
N GLU A 70 8.36 8.26 27.34
CA GLU A 70 8.48 8.93 26.06
C GLU A 70 9.18 10.29 26.22
N GLY A 71 10.24 10.53 25.43
CA GLY A 71 10.94 11.81 25.37
C GLY A 71 10.21 12.86 24.53
N LYS A 72 10.83 14.03 24.33
CA LYS A 72 10.20 15.14 23.59
C LYS A 72 10.27 14.99 22.07
N THR A 73 11.28 14.29 21.57
CA THR A 73 11.50 14.08 20.13
C THR A 73 11.34 12.62 19.75
N ALA A 74 11.14 12.35 18.46
CA ALA A 74 11.07 10.99 17.93
C ALA A 74 12.29 10.15 18.31
N ASN A 75 12.07 8.89 18.64
CA ASN A 75 13.06 7.91 19.10
C ASN A 75 13.85 8.31 20.35
N GLN A 76 13.48 9.39 21.04
CA GLN A 76 14.01 9.72 22.35
C GLN A 76 13.11 9.12 23.42
N TYR A 77 13.71 8.30 24.28
CA TYR A 77 13.05 7.64 25.41
C TYR A 77 13.94 7.75 26.64
N SER A 78 13.36 7.48 27.80
CA SER A 78 14.13 7.15 29.00
C SER A 78 13.56 5.92 29.68
N VAL A 79 14.41 5.15 30.36
CA VAL A 79 14.00 4.00 31.16
C VAL A 79 14.23 4.35 32.62
N SER A 80 13.16 4.35 33.41
CA SER A 80 13.25 4.48 34.86
C SER A 80 13.16 3.11 35.52
N ILE A 81 14.10 2.83 36.42
CA ILE A 81 14.12 1.58 37.18
C ILE A 81 13.82 1.89 38.64
N HIS A 82 12.70 1.38 39.14
CA HIS A 82 12.29 1.46 40.54
C HIS A 82 12.49 0.11 41.21
N TYR A 83 12.93 0.10 42.47
CA TYR A 83 13.16 -1.12 43.24
C TYR A 83 12.96 -0.83 44.73
N PRO A 84 12.63 -1.84 45.55
CA PRO A 84 12.35 -1.64 46.96
C PRO A 84 13.59 -1.11 47.69
N THR A 85 13.39 -0.09 48.52
CA THR A 85 14.42 0.40 49.43
C THR A 85 14.41 -0.48 50.68
N ILE A 86 15.35 -1.43 50.73
CA ILE A 86 15.53 -2.33 51.87
C ILE A 86 16.79 -1.91 52.62
N GLU A 87 16.72 -1.79 53.94
CA GLU A 87 17.87 -1.38 54.76
C GLU A 87 19.06 -2.33 54.56
N GLY A 88 20.21 -1.74 54.23
CA GLY A 88 21.45 -2.47 53.98
C GLY A 88 21.52 -3.22 52.65
N LEU A 89 20.50 -3.14 51.80
CA LEU A 89 20.56 -3.68 50.44
C LEU A 89 21.36 -2.73 49.53
N VAL A 90 22.38 -3.26 48.87
CA VAL A 90 23.18 -2.55 47.86
C VAL A 90 22.87 -3.17 46.50
N VAL A 91 22.36 -2.35 45.58
CA VAL A 91 21.98 -2.77 44.23
C VAL A 91 22.91 -2.14 43.21
N TYR A 92 23.44 -2.96 42.32
CA TYR A 92 24.21 -2.57 41.14
C TYR A 92 23.43 -2.91 39.89
N ILE A 93 23.29 -1.94 38.98
CA ILE A 93 22.61 -2.12 37.70
C ILE A 93 23.58 -1.74 36.59
N ALA A 94 23.93 -2.70 35.75
CA ALA A 94 24.80 -2.51 34.60
C ALA A 94 23.99 -2.59 33.30
N LEU A 95 24.30 -1.70 32.35
CA LEU A 95 23.76 -1.74 31.00
C LEU A 95 24.86 -2.25 30.06
N GLU A 96 24.65 -3.38 29.40
CA GLU A 96 25.57 -3.93 28.38
C GLU A 96 27.05 -3.94 28.81
N SER A 97 27.32 -4.33 30.06
CA SER A 97 28.66 -4.41 30.67
C SER A 97 29.34 -3.08 31.01
N ASN A 98 28.71 -1.93 30.74
CA ASN A 98 29.09 -0.67 31.38
C ASN A 98 28.44 -0.63 32.77
N ILE A 99 29.27 -0.52 33.81
CA ILE A 99 28.84 -0.46 35.20
C ILE A 99 28.77 1.00 35.63
N PRO A 100 27.61 1.65 35.60
CA PRO A 100 27.41 2.83 36.42
C PRO A 100 27.15 2.36 37.87
N ASN A 101 28.08 2.66 38.79
CA ASN A 101 27.79 2.56 40.22
C ASN A 101 26.78 3.65 40.56
N LEU A 102 25.53 3.27 40.87
CA LEU A 102 24.46 4.23 41.13
C LEU A 102 23.62 3.82 42.33
N HIS A 103 23.11 4.82 43.04
CA HIS A 103 22.24 4.67 44.20
C HIS A 103 20.86 5.26 43.87
N SER A 104 19.82 4.44 44.09
CA SER A 104 18.36 4.73 44.05
C SER A 104 17.82 5.46 42.81
N GLY A 105 17.01 4.76 42.00
CA GLY A 105 16.23 5.33 40.90
C GLY A 105 17.11 5.78 39.73
N ILE A 106 17.20 4.94 38.70
CA ILE A 106 18.01 5.27 37.52
C ILE A 106 17.09 5.68 36.39
N VAL A 107 17.32 6.87 35.83
CA VAL A 107 16.75 7.29 34.55
C VAL A 107 17.86 7.24 33.51
N LEU A 108 17.72 6.36 32.52
CA LEU A 108 18.68 6.22 31.43
C LEU A 108 18.04 6.67 30.13
N ASP A 109 18.72 7.56 29.41
CA ASP A 109 18.32 7.89 28.05
C ASP A 109 18.44 6.66 27.16
N ALA A 110 17.45 6.46 26.31
CA ALA A 110 17.32 5.32 25.44
C ALA A 110 16.88 5.75 24.04
N GLU A 111 17.38 5.06 23.03
CA GLU A 111 16.97 5.27 21.65
C GLU A 111 15.88 4.25 21.27
N GLY A 112 14.88 4.72 20.54
CA GLY A 112 13.77 3.89 20.06
C GLY A 112 14.23 2.69 19.22
N GLY A 113 13.54 1.55 19.39
CA GLY A 113 13.85 0.30 18.69
C GLY A 113 15.03 -0.49 19.25
N LYS A 114 15.78 0.04 20.22
CA LYS A 114 16.87 -0.71 20.88
C LYS A 114 16.33 -1.67 21.93
N LYS A 115 17.04 -2.79 22.09
CA LYS A 115 16.84 -3.70 23.23
C LYS A 115 17.94 -3.43 24.25
N LEU A 116 17.56 -3.05 25.46
CA LEU A 116 18.48 -2.76 26.55
C LEU A 116 18.58 -3.97 27.48
N LYS A 117 19.80 -4.48 27.68
CA LYS A 117 20.06 -5.59 28.59
C LYS A 117 20.61 -5.06 29.91
N PHE A 118 19.79 -5.13 30.94
CA PHE A 118 20.16 -4.78 32.30
C PHE A 118 20.64 -6.01 33.06
N THR A 119 21.82 -5.93 33.65
CA THR A 119 22.31 -6.91 34.63
C THR A 119 22.20 -6.30 36.02
N ILE A 120 21.44 -6.97 36.89
CA ILE A 120 21.11 -6.50 38.23
C ILE A 120 21.81 -7.42 39.20
N THR A 121 22.63 -6.84 40.05
CA THR A 121 23.35 -7.56 41.10
C THR A 121 23.04 -6.89 42.42
N ALA A 122 22.44 -7.61 43.36
CA ALA A 122 22.10 -7.09 44.68
C ALA A 122 22.82 -7.87 45.78
N TYR A 123 23.33 -7.12 46.77
CA TYR A 123 24.01 -7.64 47.95
C TYR A 123 23.28 -7.15 49.20
N ASN A 124 23.18 -7.99 50.23
CA ASN A 124 22.65 -7.56 51.53
C ASN A 124 23.70 -6.81 52.38
N SER A 125 23.32 -6.41 53.59
CA SER A 125 24.20 -5.67 54.53
C SER A 125 25.44 -6.44 54.94
N ALA A 126 25.43 -7.77 54.83
CA ALA A 126 26.55 -8.65 55.10
C ALA A 126 27.44 -8.89 53.86
N GLY A 127 27.17 -8.22 52.73
CA GLY A 127 27.92 -8.38 51.47
C GLY A 127 27.65 -9.70 50.75
N VAL A 128 26.58 -10.42 51.11
CA VAL A 128 26.20 -11.67 50.44
C VAL A 128 25.35 -11.34 49.21
N LEU A 129 25.68 -11.98 48.08
CA LEU A 129 24.90 -11.87 46.84
C LEU A 129 23.51 -12.47 47.05
N VAL A 130 22.47 -11.64 46.93
CA VAL A 130 21.07 -12.05 47.09
C VAL A 130 20.31 -12.09 45.75
N LEU A 131 20.79 -11.38 44.72
CA LEU A 131 20.23 -11.42 43.37
C LEU A 131 21.33 -11.23 42.33
N ASN A 132 21.33 -12.06 41.30
CA ASN A 132 22.04 -11.81 40.05
C ASN A 132 21.13 -12.20 38.89
N ALA A 133 20.52 -11.20 38.26
CA ALA A 133 19.51 -11.40 37.25
C ALA A 133 19.74 -10.49 36.04
N THR A 134 19.14 -10.86 34.91
CA THR A 134 19.15 -10.04 33.71
C THR A 134 17.72 -9.73 33.29
N LYS A 135 17.47 -8.47 32.93
CA LYS A 135 16.22 -8.02 32.31
C LYS A 135 16.50 -7.46 30.93
N LEU A 136 15.72 -7.90 29.94
CA LEU A 136 15.71 -7.30 28.62
C LEU A 136 14.50 -6.37 28.51
N ILE A 137 14.74 -5.11 28.15
CA ILE A 137 13.70 -4.11 27.89
C ILE A 137 13.75 -3.72 26.43
N GLU A 138 12.63 -3.85 25.74
CA GLU A 138 12.49 -3.40 24.35
C GLU A 138 11.95 -1.96 24.34
N VAL A 139 12.75 -1.03 23.83
CA VAL A 139 12.34 0.37 23.69
C VAL A 139 11.52 0.48 22.40
N PRO A 140 10.28 0.99 22.46
CA PRO A 140 9.45 1.12 21.27
C PRO A 140 10.14 1.94 20.16
N LEU A 141 9.97 1.55 18.91
CA LEU A 141 10.45 2.31 17.76
C LEU A 141 9.40 3.35 17.36
N ASP A 142 9.84 4.56 17.04
CA ASP A 142 8.99 5.58 16.42
C ASP A 142 9.15 5.60 14.91
N ILE A 143 8.06 5.90 14.21
CA ILE A 143 8.07 6.14 12.77
C ILE A 143 7.75 7.61 12.53
N VAL A 144 8.54 8.23 11.65
CA VAL A 144 8.36 9.61 11.22
C VAL A 144 8.10 9.63 9.73
N VAL A 145 6.93 10.12 9.34
CA VAL A 145 6.56 10.34 7.94
C VAL A 145 6.71 11.82 7.65
N SER A 146 7.61 12.14 6.72
CA SER A 146 7.85 13.50 6.22
C SER A 146 7.70 13.50 4.70
N GLY A 147 6.90 14.42 4.15
CA GLY A 147 6.58 14.43 2.73
C GLY A 147 5.74 13.22 2.30
N LEU A 148 5.91 12.77 1.05
CA LEU A 148 5.16 11.66 0.46
C LEU A 148 5.82 10.30 0.76
N TYR A 149 5.06 9.39 1.36
CA TYR A 149 5.47 8.02 1.65
C TYR A 149 4.50 7.02 0.98
N PRO A 150 4.83 6.54 -0.24
CA PRO A 150 4.02 5.57 -0.94
C PRO A 150 4.33 4.14 -0.47
N LEU A 151 3.28 3.37 -0.14
CA LEU A 151 3.41 1.96 0.15
C LEU A 151 3.63 1.16 -1.13
N GLN A 152 4.53 0.17 -1.04
CA GLN A 152 4.81 -0.80 -2.11
C GLN A 152 4.28 -2.21 -1.78
N LYS A 153 3.79 -2.40 -0.56
CA LYS A 153 3.25 -3.65 -0.03
C LYS A 153 2.42 -3.36 1.21
N ASP A 154 1.67 -4.35 1.66
CA ASP A 154 0.97 -4.31 2.94
C ASP A 154 1.94 -3.98 4.08
N LEU A 155 1.52 -3.09 4.96
CA LEU A 155 2.33 -2.56 6.05
C LEU A 155 1.60 -2.73 7.38
N ASN A 156 2.20 -3.53 8.26
CA ASN A 156 1.74 -3.73 9.64
C ASN A 156 2.77 -3.12 10.59
N LEU A 157 2.42 -2.02 11.24
CA LEU A 157 3.27 -1.29 12.18
C LEU A 157 2.80 -1.56 13.61
N LYS A 158 3.72 -2.02 14.46
CA LYS A 158 3.55 -2.02 15.92
C LYS A 158 4.67 -1.19 16.53
N ILE A 159 4.34 0.06 16.88
CA ILE A 159 5.31 1.14 17.12
C ILE A 159 5.00 1.88 18.42
N GLY A 160 5.97 2.62 18.93
CA GLY A 160 5.76 3.55 20.05
C GLY A 160 4.90 4.71 19.60
N ARG A 161 5.48 5.59 18.79
CA ARG A 161 4.80 6.78 18.30
C ARG A 161 4.86 6.88 16.78
N LEU A 162 3.76 7.32 16.18
CA LEU A 162 3.72 7.72 14.78
C LEU A 162 3.69 9.23 14.69
N TYR A 163 4.69 9.80 14.02
CA TYR A 163 4.74 11.22 13.67
C TYR A 163 4.36 11.38 12.20
N LEU A 164 3.24 12.03 11.94
CA LEU A 164 2.89 12.51 10.61
C LEU A 164 3.22 14.00 10.60
N ASN A 165 4.37 14.38 10.05
CA ASN A 165 4.80 15.79 10.05
C ASN A 165 3.87 16.66 9.20
N GLU A 166 4.03 17.98 9.30
CA GLU A 166 3.25 18.93 8.50
C GLU A 166 3.33 18.60 7.00
N ASP A 167 2.17 18.65 6.33
CA ASP A 167 1.98 18.33 4.92
C ASP A 167 2.46 16.92 4.50
N SER A 168 2.69 16.00 5.47
CA SER A 168 3.05 14.62 5.15
C SER A 168 1.88 13.86 4.54
N VAL A 169 2.17 12.98 3.57
CA VAL A 169 1.18 12.17 2.87
C VAL A 169 1.63 10.72 2.90
N LEU A 170 0.87 9.86 3.57
CA LEU A 170 1.06 8.42 3.52
C LEU A 170 0.10 7.82 2.49
N LYS A 171 0.62 7.34 1.35
CA LYS A 171 -0.19 6.83 0.24
C LYS A 171 -0.21 5.30 0.24
N THR A 172 -1.36 4.66 0.42
CA THR A 172 -1.44 3.19 0.55
C THR A 172 -1.42 2.45 -0.77
N ASN A 173 -1.75 3.08 -1.89
CA ASN A 173 -1.81 2.44 -3.22
C ASN A 173 -2.68 1.16 -3.23
N GLY A 174 -3.76 1.13 -2.44
CA GLY A 174 -4.63 -0.03 -2.30
C GLY A 174 -4.08 -1.17 -1.43
N TYR A 175 -2.88 -1.04 -0.85
CA TYR A 175 -2.33 -1.99 0.12
C TYR A 175 -3.00 -1.83 1.50
N LEU A 176 -2.93 -2.91 2.29
CA LEU A 176 -3.39 -2.90 3.68
C LEU A 176 -2.41 -2.11 4.55
N LEU A 177 -2.94 -1.20 5.35
CA LEU A 177 -2.19 -0.45 6.36
C LEU A 177 -2.79 -0.74 7.73
N SER A 178 -2.00 -1.36 8.61
CA SER A 178 -2.35 -1.57 10.01
C SER A 178 -1.36 -0.85 10.92
N ILE A 179 -1.84 0.07 11.74
CA ILE A 179 -1.03 0.85 12.68
C ILE A 179 -1.53 0.55 14.10
N GLU A 180 -0.66 -0.03 14.92
CA GLU A 180 -0.83 -0.17 16.37
C GLU A 180 0.26 0.68 17.05
N ALA A 181 -0.15 1.78 17.70
CA ALA A 181 0.76 2.73 18.31
C ALA A 181 0.39 3.05 19.77
N ASN A 182 1.35 3.46 20.61
CA ASN A 182 1.01 4.11 21.88
C ASN A 182 0.44 5.51 21.62
N GLN A 183 1.08 6.30 20.75
CA GLN A 183 0.65 7.66 20.43
C GLN A 183 0.73 7.97 18.94
N ILE A 184 -0.22 8.74 18.43
CA ILE A 184 -0.18 9.33 17.08
C ILE A 184 -0.13 10.85 17.20
N LEU A 185 0.85 11.46 16.55
CA LEU A 185 1.11 12.90 16.55
C LEU A 185 0.99 13.39 15.11
N VAL A 186 -0.05 14.18 14.84
CA VAL A 186 -0.39 14.62 13.48
C VAL A 186 -0.15 16.12 13.34
N GLY A 187 0.72 16.47 12.40
CA GLY A 187 0.99 17.83 11.97
C GLY A 187 -0.17 18.43 11.18
N ARG A 188 -0.02 19.69 10.78
CA ARG A 188 -1.02 20.38 9.97
C ARG A 188 -1.09 19.75 8.57
N ASN A 189 -2.31 19.63 8.03
CA ASN A 189 -2.60 19.13 6.68
C ASN A 189 -2.08 17.72 6.37
N SER A 190 -1.64 16.94 7.36
CA SER A 190 -1.15 15.58 7.13
C SER A 190 -2.28 14.67 6.68
N ARG A 191 -1.99 13.78 5.73
CA ARG A 191 -3.00 12.95 5.06
C ARG A 191 -2.62 11.49 4.97
N ILE A 192 -3.62 10.63 5.00
CA ILE A 192 -3.53 9.25 4.51
C ILE A 192 -4.44 9.15 3.28
N LEU A 193 -3.88 8.74 2.15
CA LEU A 193 -4.59 8.57 0.89
C LEU A 193 -4.46 7.12 0.46
N ASN A 194 -5.49 6.52 -0.11
CA ASN A 194 -5.32 5.22 -0.76
C ASN A 194 -4.92 5.35 -2.24
N PHE A 195 -5.57 6.24 -2.98
CA PHE A 195 -5.24 6.60 -4.37
C PHE A 195 -5.26 8.12 -4.55
N ASP A 196 -4.63 8.60 -5.62
CA ASP A 196 -4.82 9.98 -6.09
C ASP A 196 -6.12 10.07 -6.91
N GLN A 197 -6.72 11.27 -6.98
CA GLN A 197 -7.98 11.52 -7.71
C GLN A 197 -7.92 11.13 -9.19
N ASN A 198 -6.72 11.08 -9.76
CA ASN A 198 -6.49 10.80 -11.18
C ASN A 198 -5.97 9.38 -11.44
N ASP A 199 -5.87 8.53 -10.41
CA ASP A 199 -5.38 7.17 -10.60
C ASP A 199 -6.39 6.35 -11.43
N ILE A 200 -5.97 6.01 -12.65
CA ILE A 200 -6.73 5.19 -13.59
C ILE A 200 -6.45 3.72 -13.30
N TRP A 201 -7.50 2.91 -13.38
CA TRP A 201 -7.43 1.48 -13.27
C TRP A 201 -6.55 0.85 -14.37
N THR A 202 -5.38 0.31 -14.01
CA THR A 202 -4.44 -0.29 -14.98
C THR A 202 -4.31 -1.81 -14.89
N SER A 203 -4.75 -2.46 -13.80
CA SER A 203 -4.64 -3.91 -13.64
C SER A 203 -5.92 -4.51 -13.05
N SER A 204 -6.24 -5.76 -13.36
CA SER A 204 -7.44 -6.45 -12.90
C SER A 204 -7.45 -6.86 -11.42
N ALA A 205 -6.36 -6.65 -10.65
CA ALA A 205 -6.11 -7.36 -9.39
C ALA A 205 -6.41 -6.61 -8.07
N GLN A 206 -6.69 -5.31 -8.07
CA GLN A 206 -6.93 -4.50 -6.85
C GLN A 206 -8.26 -3.73 -6.85
N GLN A 207 -9.41 -4.39 -7.08
CA GLN A 207 -10.70 -3.70 -7.23
C GLN A 207 -11.15 -2.90 -5.99
N SER A 208 -10.38 -3.00 -4.90
CA SER A 208 -10.65 -2.37 -3.62
C SER A 208 -9.59 -1.30 -3.33
N GLY A 209 -10.03 -0.18 -2.78
CA GLY A 209 -9.18 0.87 -2.23
C GLY A 209 -8.37 0.50 -0.99
N GLY A 210 -8.26 -0.80 -0.67
CA GLY A 210 -7.51 -1.32 0.47
C GLY A 210 -8.24 -1.15 1.80
N SER A 211 -7.52 -1.42 2.88
CA SER A 211 -8.03 -1.28 4.24
C SER A 211 -7.01 -0.58 5.12
N ILE A 212 -7.46 0.42 5.87
CA ILE A 212 -6.66 1.17 6.84
C ILE A 212 -7.21 0.88 8.23
N SER A 213 -6.37 0.37 9.12
CA SER A 213 -6.69 0.09 10.52
C SER A 213 -5.73 0.88 11.42
N ILE A 214 -6.27 1.73 12.28
CA ILE A 214 -5.51 2.58 13.19
C ILE A 214 -5.97 2.30 14.61
N ARG A 215 -5.05 1.83 15.46
CA ARG A 215 -5.27 1.61 16.89
C ARG A 215 -4.21 2.37 17.66
N ALA A 216 -4.65 3.30 18.53
CA ALA A 216 -3.73 3.99 19.42
C ALA A 216 -4.30 4.22 20.82
N LYS A 217 -3.42 4.31 21.81
CA LYS A 217 -3.82 4.73 23.15
C LYS A 217 -4.14 6.22 23.17
N LYS A 218 -3.30 7.03 22.51
CA LYS A 218 -3.45 8.50 22.43
C LYS A 218 -3.33 8.98 21.00
N ALA A 219 -4.06 10.02 20.64
CA ALA A 219 -3.81 10.77 19.42
C ALA A 219 -3.94 12.27 19.64
N SER A 220 -3.23 13.06 18.84
CA SER A 220 -3.39 14.51 18.81
C SER A 220 -3.07 15.09 17.44
N GLY A 221 -3.68 16.23 17.11
CA GLY A 221 -3.56 16.89 15.82
C GLY A 221 -4.79 16.73 14.93
N TYR A 222 -4.64 17.05 13.64
CA TYR A 222 -5.72 17.02 12.66
C TYR A 222 -5.35 16.09 11.49
N LEU A 223 -6.01 14.94 11.41
CA LEU A 223 -5.76 13.94 10.38
C LEU A 223 -6.82 13.96 9.29
N ILE A 224 -6.39 14.01 8.04
CA ILE A 224 -7.26 13.83 6.87
C ILE A 224 -7.05 12.43 6.31
N ILE A 225 -8.12 11.67 6.10
CA ILE A 225 -8.08 10.39 5.41
C ILE A 225 -8.98 10.45 4.18
N ASN A 226 -8.43 10.21 3.00
CA ASN A 226 -9.20 10.11 1.76
C ASN A 226 -9.20 8.66 1.28
N LEU A 227 -10.40 8.08 1.21
CA LEU A 227 -10.65 6.74 0.71
C LEU A 227 -11.36 6.87 -0.64
N GLN A 228 -10.59 6.79 -1.72
CA GLN A 228 -11.08 6.91 -3.09
C GLN A 228 -11.04 5.56 -3.79
N GLY A 229 -12.01 5.28 -4.64
CA GLY A 229 -11.93 4.17 -5.59
C GLY A 229 -11.26 4.61 -6.88
N ALA A 230 -10.58 3.70 -7.56
CA ALA A 230 -9.92 3.99 -8.84
C ALA A 230 -10.93 4.20 -9.97
N LYS A 231 -10.61 5.08 -10.93
CA LYS A 231 -11.48 5.31 -12.10
C LYS A 231 -11.44 4.12 -13.06
N GLY A 232 -12.62 3.64 -13.46
CA GLY A 232 -12.77 2.59 -14.46
C GLY A 232 -12.22 2.98 -15.84
N LYS A 233 -11.66 2.02 -16.56
CA LYS A 233 -11.13 2.22 -17.91
C LYS A 233 -12.28 2.39 -18.92
N ASN A 234 -12.15 3.35 -19.83
CA ASN A 234 -13.09 3.50 -20.94
C ASN A 234 -12.99 2.28 -21.89
N GLY A 235 -14.13 1.88 -22.44
CA GLY A 235 -14.20 0.89 -23.50
C GLY A 235 -13.63 1.44 -24.81
N ARG A 236 -13.07 0.56 -25.63
CA ARG A 236 -12.57 0.90 -26.97
C ARG A 236 -13.75 1.16 -27.91
N SER A 237 -13.60 2.15 -28.78
CA SER A 237 -14.60 2.38 -29.84
C SER A 237 -14.59 1.23 -30.85
N GLY A 238 -15.75 0.94 -31.45
CA GLY A 238 -15.86 0.01 -32.55
C GLY A 238 -14.90 0.36 -33.69
N THR A 239 -14.71 1.66 -33.98
CA THR A 239 -13.77 2.11 -35.03
C THR A 239 -12.32 1.75 -34.73
N GLU A 240 -11.91 1.84 -33.46
CA GLU A 240 -10.57 1.43 -33.02
C GLU A 240 -10.37 -0.08 -33.14
N ILE A 241 -11.42 -0.85 -32.83
CA ILE A 241 -11.43 -2.31 -32.95
C ILE A 241 -11.35 -2.71 -34.42
N GLU A 242 -12.12 -2.07 -35.30
CA GLU A 242 -12.08 -2.29 -36.76
C GLU A 242 -10.70 -2.01 -37.33
N HIS A 243 -10.09 -0.87 -36.96
CA HIS A 243 -8.76 -0.49 -37.39
C HIS A 243 -7.71 -1.53 -36.94
N THR A 244 -7.82 -2.02 -35.71
CA THR A 244 -6.92 -3.07 -35.18
C THR A 244 -7.10 -4.41 -35.90
N ARG A 245 -8.31 -4.72 -36.39
CA ARG A 245 -8.63 -5.97 -37.09
C ARG A 245 -8.45 -5.92 -38.61
N GLY A 246 -8.19 -4.75 -39.18
CA GLY A 246 -8.00 -4.58 -40.63
C GLY A 246 -9.24 -4.85 -41.47
N LEU A 247 -10.44 -4.53 -40.96
CA LEU A 247 -11.68 -4.75 -41.72
C LEU A 247 -11.79 -3.78 -42.91
N SER A 248 -11.86 -4.34 -44.13
CA SER A 248 -11.96 -3.61 -45.40
C SER A 248 -13.43 -3.41 -45.84
N SER A 249 -13.62 -2.61 -46.90
CA SER A 249 -14.94 -2.38 -47.51
C SER A 249 -15.40 -3.60 -48.33
N ALA A 250 -16.71 -3.72 -48.55
CA ALA A 250 -17.29 -4.78 -49.35
C ALA A 250 -16.83 -4.72 -50.82
N ARG A 251 -16.77 -5.87 -51.47
CA ARG A 251 -16.33 -6.00 -52.85
C ARG A 251 -17.43 -5.54 -53.82
N ASN A 252 -17.04 -4.81 -54.87
CA ASN A 252 -17.94 -4.54 -55.99
C ASN A 252 -18.22 -5.83 -56.78
N GLY A 253 -19.42 -5.92 -57.34
CA GLY A 253 -19.76 -6.97 -58.30
C GLY A 253 -18.96 -6.79 -59.58
N PHE A 254 -18.67 -7.89 -60.26
CA PHE A 254 -18.03 -7.86 -61.56
C PHE A 254 -18.99 -7.38 -62.64
N ASP A 255 -18.47 -6.61 -63.60
CA ASP A 255 -19.23 -6.20 -64.77
C ASP A 255 -19.59 -7.43 -65.63
N GLY A 256 -20.73 -7.36 -66.31
CA GLY A 256 -21.15 -8.39 -67.25
C GLY A 256 -20.32 -8.34 -68.53
N ASP A 257 -20.14 -9.51 -69.13
CA ASP A 257 -19.48 -9.68 -70.42
C ASP A 257 -20.35 -9.11 -71.54
N PRO A 258 -19.74 -8.45 -72.55
CA PRO A 258 -20.48 -7.91 -73.69
C PRO A 258 -21.16 -9.02 -74.50
N GLY A 259 -22.26 -8.66 -75.16
CA GLY A 259 -22.91 -9.56 -76.12
C GLY A 259 -22.13 -9.64 -77.42
N GLU A 260 -22.19 -10.79 -78.09
CA GLU A 260 -21.64 -10.99 -79.41
C GLU A 260 -22.77 -11.27 -80.41
N TRP A 261 -22.61 -10.78 -81.62
CA TRP A 261 -23.53 -11.00 -82.73
C TRP A 261 -22.76 -11.44 -83.96
N ASP A 262 -23.47 -12.16 -84.80
CA ASP A 262 -23.00 -12.63 -86.10
C ASP A 262 -24.02 -12.19 -87.14
N GLY A 263 -23.51 -11.54 -88.18
CA GLY A 263 -24.30 -11.00 -89.27
C GLY A 263 -23.88 -11.67 -90.56
N ASP A 264 -24.78 -12.42 -91.18
CA ASP A 264 -24.55 -12.87 -92.55
C ASP A 264 -24.67 -11.65 -93.47
N GLU A 265 -23.56 -11.24 -94.07
CA GLU A 265 -23.56 -10.25 -95.15
C GLU A 265 -23.97 -10.94 -96.45
N ASP A 266 -25.06 -10.49 -97.04
CA ASP A 266 -25.45 -10.88 -98.40
C ASP A 266 -25.22 -9.70 -99.33
N CYS A 267 -24.43 -9.97 -100.35
CA CYS A 267 -23.95 -9.00 -101.30
C CYS A 267 -24.66 -9.22 -102.62
N THR A 268 -25.68 -8.40 -102.88
CA THR A 268 -26.38 -8.43 -104.15
C THR A 268 -25.78 -7.40 -105.10
N GLU A 269 -25.52 -7.80 -106.34
CA GLU A 269 -25.01 -6.92 -107.38
C GLU A 269 -26.18 -6.11 -107.95
N ASP A 270 -26.10 -4.77 -107.84
CA ASP A 270 -27.13 -3.88 -108.37
C ASP A 270 -27.11 -3.93 -109.90
N ARG A 271 -28.15 -4.54 -110.48
CA ARG A 271 -28.27 -4.80 -111.93
C ARG A 271 -28.21 -3.54 -112.81
N PHE A 272 -28.38 -2.34 -112.25
CA PHE A 272 -28.31 -1.09 -113.01
C PHE A 272 -26.99 -0.35 -112.87
N SER A 273 -26.26 -0.53 -111.76
CA SER A 273 -25.03 0.21 -111.48
C SER A 273 -23.76 -0.66 -111.50
N GLY A 274 -23.88 -1.99 -111.47
CA GLY A 274 -22.76 -2.91 -111.33
C GLY A 274 -22.05 -2.82 -109.97
N GLN A 275 -22.57 -2.03 -109.02
CA GLN A 275 -22.02 -1.94 -107.68
C GLN A 275 -22.62 -3.03 -106.78
N GLN A 276 -21.74 -3.75 -106.09
CA GLN A 276 -22.11 -4.74 -105.09
C GLN A 276 -22.59 -4.01 -103.82
N ARG A 277 -23.85 -4.19 -103.45
CA ARG A 277 -24.41 -3.70 -102.19
C ARG A 277 -24.48 -4.86 -101.21
N CYS A 278 -23.57 -4.86 -100.26
CA CYS A 278 -23.61 -5.78 -99.12
C CYS A 278 -24.53 -5.21 -98.05
N GLY A 279 -25.56 -5.99 -97.71
CA GLY A 279 -26.44 -5.72 -96.58
C GLY A 279 -26.37 -6.88 -95.61
N VAL A 280 -26.43 -6.59 -94.31
CA VAL A 280 -26.54 -7.66 -93.31
C VAL A 280 -27.99 -8.16 -93.34
N ILE A 281 -28.21 -9.37 -93.87
CA ILE A 281 -29.57 -9.91 -94.09
C ILE A 281 -30.08 -10.75 -92.93
N ASN A 282 -29.16 -11.37 -92.16
CA ASN A 282 -29.49 -12.14 -90.97
C ASN A 282 -28.52 -11.76 -89.86
N ILE A 283 -28.98 -10.88 -88.97
CA ILE A 283 -28.27 -10.59 -87.73
C ILE A 283 -28.84 -11.50 -86.66
N ARG A 284 -27.99 -12.26 -86.00
CA ARG A 284 -28.36 -13.06 -84.84
C ARG A 284 -27.38 -12.81 -83.71
N CYS A 285 -27.90 -12.77 -82.50
CA CYS A 285 -27.07 -12.74 -81.31
C CYS A 285 -26.45 -14.14 -81.11
N THR A 286 -25.12 -14.22 -81.13
CA THR A 286 -24.37 -15.47 -80.89
C THR A 286 -24.13 -15.69 -79.41
N ASN A 287 -23.82 -14.63 -78.67
CA ASN A 287 -23.69 -14.65 -77.22
C ASN A 287 -24.48 -13.49 -76.60
N GLN A 288 -25.38 -13.83 -75.67
CA GLN A 288 -26.11 -12.78 -74.95
C GLN A 288 -25.14 -12.06 -74.00
N PRO A 289 -25.25 -10.72 -73.86
CA PRO A 289 -24.51 -10.02 -72.82
C PRO A 289 -24.91 -10.60 -71.45
N SER A 290 -23.95 -10.76 -70.55
CA SER A 290 -24.25 -11.21 -69.19
C SER A 290 -24.64 -10.03 -68.29
N ASN A 291 -25.45 -10.31 -67.27
CA ASN A 291 -25.75 -9.31 -66.25
C ASN A 291 -24.50 -9.02 -65.43
N GLY A 292 -24.37 -7.79 -64.93
CA GLY A 292 -23.37 -7.52 -63.91
C GLY A 292 -23.70 -8.28 -62.62
N GLU A 293 -22.68 -8.71 -61.90
CA GLU A 293 -22.87 -9.34 -60.59
C GLU A 293 -23.33 -8.32 -59.55
N ASP A 294 -24.11 -8.77 -58.57
CA ASP A 294 -24.49 -7.96 -57.43
C ASP A 294 -23.24 -7.58 -56.61
N GLY A 295 -23.22 -6.37 -56.06
CA GLY A 295 -22.19 -5.97 -55.10
C GLY A 295 -22.39 -6.67 -53.75
N GLU A 296 -21.30 -6.96 -53.05
CA GLU A 296 -21.38 -7.56 -51.73
C GLU A 296 -21.98 -6.58 -50.72
N ASN A 297 -22.77 -7.08 -49.77
CA ASN A 297 -23.27 -6.25 -48.67
C ASN A 297 -22.09 -5.77 -47.80
N GLY A 298 -22.19 -4.54 -47.31
CA GLY A 298 -21.25 -3.97 -46.36
C GLY A 298 -21.25 -4.73 -45.05
N ALA A 299 -20.07 -4.90 -44.45
CA ALA A 299 -19.97 -5.45 -43.11
C ALA A 299 -20.66 -4.53 -42.09
N ASN A 300 -21.34 -5.12 -41.10
CA ASN A 300 -21.85 -4.37 -39.97
C ASN A 300 -20.69 -3.71 -39.21
N GLY A 301 -20.95 -2.55 -38.63
CA GLY A 301 -20.02 -1.87 -37.75
C GLY A 301 -19.76 -2.71 -36.51
N GLN A 302 -18.53 -2.69 -36.02
CA GLN A 302 -18.21 -3.33 -34.75
C GLN A 302 -18.87 -2.59 -33.58
N ASP A 303 -19.42 -3.35 -32.64
CA ASP A 303 -19.90 -2.78 -31.37
C ASP A 303 -18.73 -2.18 -30.59
N GLY A 304 -18.99 -1.12 -29.83
CA GLY A 304 -18.03 -0.57 -28.89
C GLY A 304 -17.91 -1.47 -27.65
N GLU A 305 -16.72 -1.53 -27.05
CA GLU A 305 -16.52 -2.26 -25.81
C GLU A 305 -17.20 -1.52 -24.64
N ALA A 306 -17.71 -2.27 -23.66
CA ALA A 306 -18.23 -1.68 -22.44
C ALA A 306 -17.11 -0.99 -21.63
N GLY A 307 -17.47 0.07 -20.91
CA GLY A 307 -16.61 0.69 -19.92
C GLY A 307 -16.44 -0.21 -18.70
N VAL A 308 -15.25 -0.21 -18.11
CA VAL A 308 -14.97 -1.00 -16.91
C VAL A 308 -15.59 -0.33 -15.69
N ARG A 309 -16.17 -1.13 -14.79
CA ARG A 309 -16.65 -0.67 -13.47
C ARG A 309 -15.56 0.06 -12.70
N GLY A 310 -15.92 1.11 -11.97
CA GLY A 310 -15.00 1.84 -11.07
C GLY A 310 -14.62 0.99 -9.84
N GLY A 311 -13.45 1.24 -9.27
CA GLY A 311 -12.99 0.55 -8.07
C GLY A 311 -13.81 0.93 -6.83
N ASP A 312 -13.96 0.00 -5.90
CA ASP A 312 -14.56 0.26 -4.59
C ASP A 312 -13.64 1.19 -3.79
N SER A 313 -14.20 2.12 -3.01
CA SER A 313 -13.39 2.92 -2.08
C SER A 313 -12.82 2.04 -0.95
N GLY A 314 -11.76 2.50 -0.28
CA GLY A 314 -11.15 1.77 0.83
C GLY A 314 -12.03 1.71 2.09
N SER A 315 -11.70 0.78 2.97
CA SER A 315 -12.29 0.68 4.32
C SER A 315 -11.38 1.32 5.37
N LEU A 316 -11.98 1.84 6.44
CA LEU A 316 -11.30 2.47 7.55
C LEU A 316 -11.81 1.96 8.89
N PHE A 317 -10.90 1.49 9.74
CA PHE A 317 -11.15 1.20 11.14
C PHE A 317 -10.25 2.10 12.00
N VAL A 318 -10.83 2.87 12.92
CA VAL A 318 -10.08 3.71 13.86
C VAL A 318 -10.53 3.45 15.28
N GLN A 319 -9.57 3.17 16.16
CA GLN A 319 -9.80 3.03 17.59
C GLN A 319 -8.75 3.83 18.35
N ILE A 320 -9.17 4.94 18.95
CA ILE A 320 -8.33 5.80 19.79
C ILE A 320 -8.93 5.83 21.20
N LYS A 321 -8.12 5.52 22.23
CA LYS A 321 -8.62 5.52 23.62
C LYS A 321 -8.73 6.94 24.21
N ASP A 322 -7.76 7.79 23.94
CA ASP A 322 -7.72 9.19 24.35
C ASP A 322 -7.48 10.08 23.12
N ASP A 323 -8.53 10.81 22.74
CA ASP A 323 -8.62 11.63 21.54
C ASP A 323 -8.84 13.11 21.88
N SER A 324 -8.54 13.53 23.11
CA SER A 324 -8.91 14.84 23.66
C SER A 324 -8.43 16.04 22.81
N TYR A 325 -7.34 15.86 22.05
CA TYR A 325 -6.77 16.86 21.15
C TYR A 325 -6.65 16.38 19.70
N PHE A 326 -7.46 15.38 19.33
CA PHE A 326 -7.44 14.77 18.02
C PHE A 326 -8.71 15.12 17.25
N THR A 327 -8.57 15.37 15.96
CA THR A 327 -9.68 15.53 15.03
C THR A 327 -9.40 14.71 13.80
N LEU A 328 -10.40 13.93 13.39
CA LEU A 328 -10.34 13.09 12.22
C LEU A 328 -11.34 13.59 11.17
N ASN A 329 -10.85 13.86 9.96
CA ASN A 329 -11.67 14.14 8.79
C ASN A 329 -11.52 13.00 7.78
N VAL A 330 -12.60 12.31 7.48
CA VAL A 330 -12.63 11.20 6.53
C VAL A 330 -13.50 11.58 5.35
N SER A 331 -12.98 11.42 4.13
CA SER A 331 -13.75 11.56 2.89
C SER A 331 -13.72 10.25 2.12
N VAL A 332 -14.89 9.75 1.72
CA VAL A 332 -15.03 8.47 1.02
C VAL A 332 -15.75 8.68 -0.31
N MET A 333 -15.10 8.26 -1.40
CA MET A 333 -15.67 8.39 -2.74
C MET A 333 -15.41 7.12 -3.54
N PRO A 334 -16.45 6.45 -4.09
CA PRO A 334 -16.24 5.30 -4.95
C PRO A 334 -15.61 5.74 -6.28
N GLY A 335 -14.94 4.82 -6.95
CA GLY A 335 -14.42 5.06 -8.29
C GLY A 335 -15.56 5.23 -9.29
N THR A 336 -15.44 6.19 -10.19
CA THR A 336 -16.39 6.34 -11.31
C THR A 336 -16.15 5.25 -12.33
N GLY A 337 -17.21 4.66 -12.89
CA GLY A 337 -17.08 3.74 -14.02
C GLY A 337 -16.52 4.42 -15.28
N GLY A 338 -15.88 3.62 -16.14
CA GLY A 338 -15.40 4.07 -17.44
C GLY A 338 -16.55 4.27 -18.41
N LEU A 339 -16.36 5.14 -19.40
CA LEU A 339 -17.32 5.31 -20.48
C LEU A 339 -17.29 4.11 -21.42
N GLY A 340 -18.45 3.70 -21.93
CA GLY A 340 -18.53 2.73 -23.03
C GLY A 340 -17.96 3.32 -24.32
N GLY A 341 -17.39 2.46 -25.16
CA GLY A 341 -16.91 2.86 -26.48
C GLY A 341 -18.07 3.08 -27.44
N ALA A 342 -17.98 4.08 -28.32
CA ALA A 342 -18.97 4.25 -29.39
C ALA A 342 -18.90 3.09 -30.40
N GLY A 343 -20.03 2.63 -30.91
CA GLY A 343 -20.09 1.65 -31.99
C GLY A 343 -19.54 2.22 -33.31
N ALA A 344 -18.95 1.37 -34.14
CA ALA A 344 -18.50 1.77 -35.47
C ALA A 344 -19.69 1.95 -36.42
N PRO A 345 -19.60 2.85 -37.41
CA PRO A 345 -20.55 2.89 -38.50
C PRO A 345 -20.47 1.60 -39.32
N GLY A 346 -21.60 1.16 -39.89
CA GLY A 346 -21.59 0.07 -40.86
C GLY A 346 -20.83 0.46 -42.13
N LYS A 347 -20.18 -0.52 -42.77
CA LYS A 347 -19.45 -0.28 -44.03
C LYS A 347 -20.43 -0.14 -45.20
N PRO A 348 -20.12 0.67 -46.21
CA PRO A 348 -20.90 0.69 -47.44
C PRO A 348 -20.86 -0.68 -48.12
N GLY A 349 -21.95 -1.03 -48.80
CA GLY A 349 -21.96 -2.17 -49.72
C GLY A 349 -21.17 -1.88 -50.99
N GLY A 350 -20.72 -2.94 -51.66
CA GLY A 350 -20.10 -2.86 -52.96
C GLY A 350 -21.10 -2.40 -54.01
N LYS A 351 -20.62 -1.69 -55.03
CA LYS A 351 -21.44 -1.36 -56.20
C LYS A 351 -21.70 -2.63 -57.00
N GLY A 352 -22.89 -2.78 -57.55
CA GLY A 352 -23.18 -3.84 -58.52
C GLY A 352 -22.47 -3.56 -59.85
N GLY A 353 -22.06 -4.63 -60.52
CA GLY A 353 -21.37 -4.56 -61.80
C GLY A 353 -22.25 -3.96 -62.89
N ALA A 354 -21.62 -3.25 -63.83
CA ALA A 354 -22.29 -2.76 -65.02
C ALA A 354 -22.85 -3.93 -65.85
N PRO A 355 -24.01 -3.76 -66.54
CA PRO A 355 -24.48 -4.76 -67.49
C PRO A 355 -23.48 -4.91 -68.65
N GLY A 356 -23.37 -6.11 -69.21
CA GLY A 356 -22.68 -6.32 -70.48
C GLY A 356 -23.22 -5.39 -71.56
N THR A 357 -22.32 -4.75 -72.31
CA THR A 357 -22.72 -3.77 -73.32
C THR A 357 -23.54 -4.44 -74.41
N LEU A 358 -24.68 -3.82 -74.74
CA LEU A 358 -25.46 -4.16 -75.92
C LEU A 358 -24.62 -3.93 -77.18
N ASP A 359 -24.68 -4.90 -78.09
CA ASP A 359 -24.28 -4.68 -79.47
C ASP A 359 -25.02 -3.45 -80.05
N GLN A 360 -24.30 -2.65 -80.83
CA GLN A 360 -24.79 -1.48 -81.55
C GLN A 360 -26.01 -1.78 -82.43
N GLN A 361 -26.15 -3.02 -82.94
CA GLN A 361 -27.30 -3.42 -83.76
C GLN A 361 -28.55 -3.77 -82.95
N LYS A 362 -28.46 -3.81 -81.62
CA LYS A 362 -29.57 -4.07 -80.66
C LYS A 362 -30.26 -5.43 -80.88
N VAL A 363 -29.55 -6.41 -81.43
CA VAL A 363 -30.11 -7.73 -81.72
C VAL A 363 -30.07 -8.66 -80.50
N CYS A 364 -29.10 -8.45 -79.60
CA CYS A 364 -29.06 -9.12 -78.30
C CYS A 364 -30.03 -8.50 -77.29
N LYS A 365 -30.48 -9.30 -76.32
CA LYS A 365 -31.32 -8.80 -75.22
C LYS A 365 -30.46 -7.95 -74.27
N PRO A 366 -30.99 -6.83 -73.74
CA PRO A 366 -30.25 -6.03 -72.77
C PRO A 366 -29.97 -6.82 -71.50
N ALA A 367 -28.71 -6.79 -71.06
CA ALA A 367 -28.31 -7.21 -69.73
C ALA A 367 -28.75 -6.18 -68.67
N GLN A 368 -28.85 -6.63 -67.42
CA GLN A 368 -29.19 -5.81 -66.26
C GLN A 368 -27.95 -5.52 -65.43
N LYS A 369 -27.89 -4.32 -64.84
CA LYS A 369 -26.90 -3.96 -63.84
C LYS A 369 -27.10 -4.86 -62.62
N GLY A 370 -26.00 -5.32 -62.01
CA GLY A 370 -26.05 -5.91 -60.69
C GLY A 370 -26.61 -4.92 -59.66
N LYS A 371 -27.28 -5.43 -58.64
CA LYS A 371 -27.76 -4.63 -57.51
C LYS A 371 -26.58 -4.17 -56.67
N ASP A 372 -26.63 -2.93 -56.20
CA ASP A 372 -25.67 -2.47 -55.21
C ASP A 372 -25.92 -3.21 -53.88
N GLY A 373 -24.84 -3.60 -53.22
CA GLY A 373 -24.89 -4.21 -51.90
C GLY A 373 -25.48 -3.24 -50.88
N GLN A 374 -26.23 -3.77 -49.92
CA GLN A 374 -26.75 -2.97 -48.82
C GLN A 374 -25.61 -2.53 -47.89
N SER A 375 -25.71 -1.33 -47.34
CA SER A 375 -24.78 -0.91 -46.28
C SER A 375 -24.97 -1.76 -45.03
N GLY A 376 -23.88 -2.06 -44.34
CA GLY A 376 -23.93 -2.72 -43.05
C GLY A 376 -24.65 -1.86 -42.01
N LYS A 377 -25.21 -2.49 -40.99
CA LYS A 377 -25.81 -1.78 -39.85
C LYS A 377 -24.70 -1.21 -38.96
N PRO A 378 -24.88 -0.02 -38.35
CA PRO A 378 -23.98 0.46 -37.30
C PRO A 378 -23.87 -0.53 -36.13
N GLY A 379 -22.69 -0.59 -35.54
CA GLY A 379 -22.47 -1.26 -34.26
C GLY A 379 -23.16 -0.51 -33.12
N ARG A 380 -23.42 -1.21 -32.02
CA ARG A 380 -23.99 -0.64 -30.80
C ARG A 380 -22.90 0.05 -29.99
N ASP A 381 -23.28 1.09 -29.26
CA ASP A 381 -22.42 1.66 -28.24
C ASP A 381 -22.26 0.68 -27.08
N GLY A 382 -21.06 0.64 -26.50
CA GLY A 382 -20.78 -0.08 -25.27
C GLY A 382 -21.48 0.57 -24.09
N GLU A 383 -21.86 -0.25 -23.12
CA GLU A 383 -22.45 0.25 -21.87
C GLU A 383 -21.39 0.98 -21.02
N ASN A 384 -21.80 2.03 -20.31
CA ASN A 384 -20.92 2.65 -19.31
C ASN A 384 -20.70 1.70 -18.14
N GLY A 385 -19.48 1.68 -17.60
CA GLY A 385 -19.17 0.97 -16.38
C GLY A 385 -19.96 1.54 -15.21
N SER A 386 -20.39 0.68 -14.29
CA SER A 386 -21.00 1.14 -13.04
C SER A 386 -19.95 1.78 -12.11
N PRO A 387 -20.36 2.64 -11.18
CA PRO A 387 -19.49 3.07 -10.09
C PRO A 387 -19.07 1.91 -9.19
N GLY A 388 -17.97 2.12 -8.44
CA GLY A 388 -17.60 1.26 -7.33
C GLY A 388 -18.55 1.37 -6.15
N ASN A 389 -18.39 0.49 -5.18
CA ASN A 389 -19.10 0.55 -3.90
C ASN A 389 -18.37 1.46 -2.92
N LEU A 390 -19.13 1.99 -1.95
CA LEU A 390 -18.57 2.63 -0.77
C LEU A 390 -17.98 1.59 0.18
N GLY A 391 -16.83 1.92 0.76
CA GLY A 391 -16.16 1.11 1.78
C GLY A 391 -16.79 1.34 3.15
N THR A 392 -16.36 0.56 4.12
CA THR A 392 -16.86 0.66 5.50
C THR A 392 -16.01 1.62 6.32
N ILE A 393 -16.65 2.40 7.19
CA ILE A 393 -15.98 3.27 8.16
C ILE A 393 -16.46 2.89 9.55
N GLU A 394 -15.53 2.47 10.40
CA GLU A 394 -15.77 2.12 11.80
C GLU A 394 -14.91 2.99 12.70
N LEU A 395 -15.54 3.89 13.46
CA LEU A 395 -14.88 4.80 14.38
C LEU A 395 -15.26 4.46 15.83
N ASN A 396 -14.30 3.99 16.61
CA ASN A 396 -14.50 3.56 17.99
C ASN A 396 -13.74 4.47 18.96
N GLY A 397 -14.46 5.11 19.88
CA GLY A 397 -13.89 5.96 20.93
C GLY A 397 -13.55 7.39 20.51
N LEU A 398 -13.87 7.79 19.27
CA LEU A 398 -13.68 9.16 18.80
C LEU A 398 -14.88 10.05 19.14
N LYS A 399 -14.61 11.20 19.74
CA LYS A 399 -15.57 12.28 20.04
C LYS A 399 -15.63 13.31 18.93
N ASN A 400 -14.52 13.57 18.25
CA ASN A 400 -14.40 14.63 17.22
C ASN A 400 -14.04 14.02 15.85
N SER A 401 -15.06 13.63 15.08
CA SER A 401 -14.90 13.14 13.72
C SER A 401 -15.87 13.81 12.74
N ILE A 402 -15.41 13.98 11.51
CA ILE A 402 -16.21 14.45 10.38
C ILE A 402 -16.09 13.39 9.28
N ILE A 403 -17.22 12.93 8.76
CA ILE A 403 -17.29 11.99 7.65
C ILE A 403 -18.02 12.69 6.50
N GLN A 404 -17.40 12.69 5.32
CA GLN A 404 -17.93 13.29 4.10
C GLN A 404 -18.08 12.28 2.97
#